data_AF-A0AAD8YP32-F1
#
_entry.id   AF-A0AAD8YP32-F1
#
_cell.length_a   1.000
_cell.length_b   1.000
_cell.length_c   1.000
_cell.angle_alpha   90.00
_cell.angle_beta   90.00
_cell.angle_gamma   90.00
#
_symmetry.space_group_name_H-M   'P 1'
#
loop_
_entity.id
_entity.type
_entity.pdbx_description
1 polymer ?
#
loop_
_entity_poly.entity_id
_entity_poly.type
_entity_poly.pdbx_seq_one_letter_code
_entity_poly.pdbx_strand_id
1 'polypeptide(L)'
;MFQHSTDDVSEFTEAVVGFIGKLVDNMFPRITIKKFPNQKPWVDRTIREALNSHTAAYNEGIISGNMDKYKSAVYGVRRVVREVKRRYGKKLETQFQQSGSRSLWQGLRTITDYRSPPSGLMSADESLATELNTFFARFEATSSSTNANSANANSANANSASANSASANSANAKALVLTALMLAALLLMGLSAQPMAHAWGPP
;
A
#
# COMPACT_ATOMS: atom_id res chain seq x y z
N MET A 1 -37.96 -37.03 23.10
CA MET A 1 -36.75 -37.84 22.81
C MET A 1 -35.79 -37.84 24.00
N PHE A 2 -35.39 -36.69 24.56
CA PHE A 2 -34.43 -36.64 25.69
C PHE A 2 -35.02 -36.94 27.09
N GLN A 3 -36.32 -36.71 27.30
CA GLN A 3 -36.99 -36.91 28.61
C GLN A 3 -37.14 -38.39 29.05
N HIS A 4 -36.79 -39.35 28.19
CA HIS A 4 -36.88 -40.79 28.47
C HIS A 4 -35.53 -41.49 28.33
N SER A 5 -34.44 -40.74 28.25
CA SER A 5 -33.13 -41.29 27.91
C SER A 5 -32.36 -41.81 29.14
N THR A 6 -32.60 -41.25 30.32
CA THR A 6 -31.90 -41.59 31.57
C THR A 6 -32.59 -40.90 32.77
N ASP A 7 -32.64 -41.58 33.92
CA ASP A 7 -33.15 -41.05 35.19
C ASP A 7 -32.08 -40.24 35.96
N ASP A 8 -30.82 -40.29 35.49
CA ASP A 8 -29.74 -39.50 36.04
C ASP A 8 -29.76 -38.08 35.46
N VAL A 9 -29.90 -37.10 36.35
CA VAL A 9 -29.96 -35.68 36.00
C VAL A 9 -28.65 -35.24 35.35
N SER A 10 -27.51 -35.78 35.78
CA SER A 10 -26.21 -35.40 35.22
C SER A 10 -26.13 -35.82 33.75
N GLU A 11 -26.40 -37.09 33.45
CA GLU A 11 -26.38 -37.63 32.09
C GLU A 11 -27.42 -36.96 31.17
N PHE A 12 -28.62 -36.65 31.68
CA PHE A 12 -29.62 -35.88 30.93
C PHE A 12 -29.10 -34.48 30.57
N THR A 13 -28.49 -33.77 31.52
CA THR A 13 -27.95 -32.42 31.25
C THR A 13 -26.79 -32.47 30.26
N GLU A 14 -25.91 -33.46 30.33
CA GLU A 14 -24.83 -33.64 29.36
C GLU A 14 -25.37 -33.91 27.95
N ALA A 15 -26.40 -34.76 27.80
CA ALA A 15 -27.02 -35.05 26.52
C ALA A 15 -27.67 -33.80 25.89
N VAL A 16 -28.39 -33.02 26.69
CA VAL A 16 -29.04 -31.78 26.22
C VAL A 16 -28.01 -30.72 25.86
N VAL A 17 -27.00 -30.49 26.70
CA VAL A 17 -25.92 -29.54 26.43
C VAL A 17 -25.12 -29.96 25.20
N GLY A 18 -24.83 -31.25 25.04
CA GLY A 18 -24.16 -31.79 23.87
C GLY A 18 -24.98 -31.62 22.59
N PHE A 19 -26.29 -31.83 22.65
CA PHE A 19 -27.18 -31.59 21.51
C PHE A 19 -27.26 -30.12 21.13
N ILE A 20 -27.37 -29.22 22.11
CA ILE A 20 -27.33 -27.76 21.89
C ILE A 20 -25.99 -27.36 21.28
N GLY A 21 -24.87 -27.87 21.82
CA GLY A 21 -23.52 -27.62 21.28
C GLY A 21 -23.40 -28.05 19.81
N LYS A 22 -23.89 -29.25 19.48
CA LYS A 22 -23.94 -29.75 18.10
C LYS A 22 -24.81 -28.87 17.20
N LEU A 23 -25.96 -28.39 17.67
CA LEU A 23 -26.79 -27.46 16.91
C LEU A 23 -26.08 -26.13 16.70
N VAL A 24 -25.37 -25.62 17.70
CA VAL A 24 -24.60 -24.38 17.58
C VAL A 24 -23.51 -24.52 16.54
N ASP A 25 -22.74 -25.61 16.58
CA ASP A 25 -21.65 -25.85 15.63
C ASP A 25 -22.14 -26.07 14.19
N ASN A 26 -23.33 -26.67 14.02
CA ASN A 26 -23.90 -26.92 12.70
C ASN A 26 -24.67 -25.73 12.12
N MET A 27 -25.35 -24.93 12.97
CA MET A 27 -26.19 -23.82 12.50
C MET A 27 -25.44 -22.49 12.42
N PHE A 28 -24.43 -22.28 13.26
CA PHE A 28 -23.64 -21.05 13.24
C PHE A 28 -22.28 -21.30 12.60
N PRO A 29 -21.99 -20.71 11.43
CA PRO A 29 -20.69 -20.85 10.81
C PRO A 29 -19.62 -20.19 11.68
N ARG A 30 -18.64 -20.98 12.12
CA ARG A 30 -17.49 -20.47 12.89
C ARG A 30 -16.50 -19.79 11.94
N ILE A 31 -16.49 -18.46 11.94
CA ILE A 31 -15.61 -17.65 11.08
C ILE A 31 -14.30 -17.30 11.81
N THR A 32 -13.18 -17.79 11.28
CA THR A 32 -11.84 -17.41 11.74
C THR A 32 -11.36 -16.17 10.97
N ILE A 33 -11.30 -15.01 11.64
CA ILE A 33 -10.84 -13.76 11.03
C ILE A 33 -9.32 -13.63 11.21
N LYS A 34 -8.55 -13.85 10.15
CA LYS A 34 -7.11 -13.55 10.13
C LYS A 34 -6.90 -12.03 10.02
N LYS A 35 -6.36 -11.41 11.07
CA LYS A 35 -5.94 -10.01 11.05
C LYS A 35 -4.48 -9.93 10.62
N PHE A 36 -4.25 -9.45 9.40
CA PHE A 36 -2.89 -9.20 8.93
C PHE A 36 -2.35 -7.91 9.56
N PRO A 37 -1.07 -7.87 9.97
CA PRO A 37 -0.42 -6.65 10.47
C PRO A 37 -0.19 -5.57 9.39
N ASN A 38 -0.82 -5.70 8.22
CA ASN A 38 -0.80 -4.71 7.13
C ASN A 38 -2.12 -3.93 7.11
N GLN A 39 -2.43 -3.26 8.23
CA GLN A 39 -3.45 -2.21 8.16
C GLN A 39 -2.88 -1.12 7.27
N LYS A 40 -3.53 -0.86 6.15
CA LYS A 40 -3.05 0.17 5.24
C LYS A 40 -2.91 1.48 6.04
N PRO A 41 -1.77 2.19 5.97
CA PRO A 41 -1.50 3.38 6.79
C PRO A 41 -2.46 4.56 6.51
N TRP A 42 -3.23 4.47 5.43
CA TRP A 42 -4.31 5.40 5.10
C TRP A 42 -5.67 5.00 5.68
N VAL A 43 -5.85 3.89 6.40
CA VAL A 43 -7.14 3.58 7.05
C VAL A 43 -7.29 4.43 8.30
N ASP A 44 -8.31 5.29 8.32
CA ASP A 44 -8.60 6.19 9.44
C ASP A 44 -9.90 5.81 10.17
N ARG A 45 -10.31 6.66 11.12
CA ARG A 45 -11.59 6.49 11.83
C ARG A 45 -12.79 6.73 10.90
N THR A 46 -12.68 7.63 9.92
CA THR A 46 -13.80 8.00 9.04
C THR A 46 -14.20 6.86 8.11
N ILE A 47 -13.23 6.07 7.62
CA ILE A 47 -13.51 4.85 6.85
C ILE A 47 -14.26 3.83 7.71
N ARG A 48 -13.86 3.66 8.98
CA ARG A 48 -14.53 2.73 9.91
C ARG A 48 -15.97 3.17 10.19
N GLU A 49 -16.19 4.46 10.42
CA GLU A 49 -17.53 5.01 10.62
C GLU A 49 -18.42 4.85 9.38
N ALA A 50 -17.88 5.08 8.18
CA ALA A 50 -18.60 4.86 6.93
C ALA A 50 -18.97 3.38 6.72
N LEU A 51 -18.07 2.45 7.04
CA LEU A 51 -18.34 1.01 6.97
C LEU A 51 -19.39 0.57 8.00
N ASN A 52 -19.35 1.12 9.21
CA ASN A 52 -20.37 0.86 10.23
C ASN A 52 -21.74 1.39 9.79
N SER A 53 -21.80 2.60 9.22
CA SER A 53 -23.02 3.18 8.66
C SER A 53 -23.58 2.34 7.50
N HIS A 54 -22.72 1.86 6.61
CA HIS A 54 -23.10 0.93 5.53
C HIS A 54 -23.70 -0.37 6.07
N THR A 55 -23.08 -0.96 7.09
CA THR A 55 -23.58 -2.19 7.73
C THR A 55 -24.92 -1.96 8.45
N ALA A 56 -25.05 -0.84 9.17
CA ALA A 56 -26.29 -0.46 9.82
C ALA A 56 -27.44 -0.25 8.81
N ALA A 57 -27.18 0.48 7.71
CA ALA A 57 -28.16 0.73 6.67
C ALA A 57 -28.58 -0.55 5.93
N TYR A 58 -27.68 -1.52 5.78
CA TYR A 58 -28.02 -2.84 5.24
C TYR A 58 -28.99 -3.58 6.16
N ASN A 59 -28.67 -3.66 7.46
CA ASN A 59 -29.51 -4.35 8.44
C ASN A 59 -30.89 -3.68 8.57
N GLU A 60 -30.94 -2.34 8.61
CA GLU A 60 -32.20 -1.58 8.56
C GLU A 60 -33.00 -1.90 7.28
N GLY A 61 -32.32 -1.96 6.13
CA GLY A 61 -32.96 -2.24 4.84
C GLY A 61 -33.55 -3.64 4.75
N ILE A 62 -32.90 -4.65 5.36
CA ILE A 62 -33.45 -6.01 5.45
C ILE A 62 -34.72 -6.05 6.32
N ILE A 63 -34.76 -5.30 7.42
CA ILE A 63 -35.91 -5.25 8.33
C ILE A 63 -37.07 -4.44 7.70
N SER A 64 -36.75 -3.29 7.10
CA SER A 64 -37.73 -2.33 6.56
C SER A 64 -38.17 -2.65 5.12
N GLY A 65 -37.43 -3.47 4.38
CA GLY A 65 -37.65 -3.72 2.95
C GLY A 65 -37.20 -2.60 2.00
N ASN A 66 -36.75 -1.44 2.50
CA ASN A 66 -36.27 -0.32 1.70
C ASN A 66 -34.73 -0.23 1.73
N MET A 67 -34.10 -0.33 0.55
CA MET A 67 -32.65 -0.37 0.39
C MET A 67 -32.01 0.97 -0.05
N ASP A 68 -32.75 2.08 -0.09
CA ASP A 68 -32.23 3.36 -0.59
C ASP A 68 -31.15 3.97 0.32
N LYS A 69 -31.33 3.86 1.64
CA LYS A 69 -30.31 4.26 2.62
C LYS A 69 -29.03 3.45 2.49
N TYR A 70 -29.14 2.16 2.17
CA TYR A 70 -28.00 1.31 1.92
C TYR A 70 -27.24 1.75 0.66
N LYS A 71 -27.96 2.03 -0.44
CA LYS A 71 -27.35 2.53 -1.68
C LYS A 71 -26.56 3.82 -1.42
N SER A 72 -27.15 4.79 -0.70
CA SER A 72 -26.46 6.04 -0.37
C SER A 72 -25.21 5.80 0.50
N ALA A 73 -25.29 4.90 1.48
CA ALA A 73 -24.15 4.52 2.30
C ALA A 73 -23.01 3.87 1.49
N VAL A 74 -23.31 3.02 0.50
CA VAL A 74 -22.31 2.45 -0.43
C VAL A 74 -21.53 3.56 -1.16
N TYR A 75 -22.23 4.56 -1.71
CA TYR A 75 -21.58 5.71 -2.34
C TYR A 75 -20.79 6.55 -1.33
N GLY A 76 -21.30 6.70 -0.11
CA GLY A 76 -20.61 7.34 1.01
C GLY A 76 -19.26 6.69 1.30
N VAL A 77 -19.21 5.37 1.47
CA VAL A 77 -17.96 4.61 1.69
C VAL A 77 -16.97 4.85 0.56
N ARG A 78 -17.40 4.75 -0.71
CA ARG A 78 -16.52 5.00 -1.87
C ARG A 78 -15.96 6.42 -1.89
N ARG A 79 -16.74 7.41 -1.47
CA ARG A 79 -16.28 8.81 -1.37
C ARG A 79 -15.24 8.97 -0.26
N VAL A 80 -15.52 8.44 0.92
CA VAL A 80 -14.60 8.53 2.07
C VAL A 80 -13.27 7.85 1.75
N VAL A 81 -13.30 6.64 1.19
CA VAL A 81 -12.07 5.93 0.80
C VAL A 81 -11.24 6.73 -0.21
N ARG A 82 -11.87 7.32 -1.25
CA ARG A 82 -11.15 8.16 -2.22
C ARG A 82 -10.52 9.38 -1.55
N GLU A 83 -11.27 10.06 -0.69
CA GLU A 83 -10.81 11.27 -0.02
C GLU A 83 -9.65 10.97 0.93
N VAL A 84 -9.74 9.90 1.70
CA VAL A 84 -8.69 9.51 2.65
C VAL A 84 -7.42 9.07 1.92
N LYS A 85 -7.53 8.26 0.85
CA LYS A 85 -6.40 7.93 -0.02
C LYS A 85 -5.74 9.19 -0.59
N ARG A 86 -6.54 10.15 -1.07
CA ARG A 86 -6.05 11.42 -1.61
C ARG A 86 -5.30 12.25 -0.55
N ARG A 87 -5.83 12.34 0.66
CA ARG A 87 -5.18 13.04 1.78
C ARG A 87 -3.84 12.40 2.13
N TYR A 88 -3.81 11.09 2.22
CA TYR A 88 -2.59 10.34 2.49
C TYR A 88 -1.55 10.52 1.37
N GLY A 89 -1.98 10.46 0.10
CA GLY A 89 -1.12 10.73 -1.05
C GLY A 89 -0.49 12.12 -1.01
N LYS A 90 -1.28 13.17 -0.69
CA LYS A 90 -0.74 14.53 -0.51
C LYS A 90 0.28 14.64 0.62
N LYS A 91 0.05 13.93 1.72
CA LYS A 91 0.99 13.87 2.86
C LYS A 91 2.31 13.25 2.43
N LEU A 92 2.28 12.13 1.71
CA LEU A 92 3.49 11.49 1.16
C LEU A 92 4.21 12.44 0.22
N GLU A 93 3.49 13.04 -0.73
CA GLU A 93 4.06 14.00 -1.69
C GLU A 93 4.80 15.16 -0.99
N THR A 94 4.22 15.69 0.10
CA THR A 94 4.86 16.73 0.89
C THR A 94 6.16 16.24 1.57
N GLN A 95 6.21 14.99 2.03
CA GLN A 95 7.43 14.39 2.59
C GLN A 95 8.52 14.20 1.52
N PHE A 96 8.13 13.93 0.27
CA PHE A 96 9.07 13.79 -0.85
C PHE A 96 9.58 15.13 -1.40
N GLN A 97 8.75 16.19 -1.37
CA GLN A 97 9.14 17.53 -1.80
C GLN A 97 10.07 18.24 -0.80
N GLN A 98 10.09 17.82 0.47
CA GLN A 98 11.08 18.28 1.44
C GLN A 98 12.45 17.71 1.04
N SER A 99 13.39 18.58 0.68
CA SER A 99 14.69 18.27 0.05
C SER A 99 15.70 17.46 0.91
N GLY A 100 15.27 16.87 2.02
CA GLY A 100 16.11 16.08 2.91
C GLY A 100 16.10 14.59 2.59
N SER A 101 17.28 13.96 2.50
CA SER A 101 17.39 12.50 2.44
C SER A 101 16.65 11.81 3.60
N ARG A 102 16.64 12.45 4.79
CA ARG A 102 15.94 11.96 5.98
C ARG A 102 14.41 11.90 5.81
N SER A 103 13.78 12.90 5.16
CA SER A 103 12.33 12.90 4.92
C SER A 103 11.92 11.84 3.90
N LEU A 104 12.76 11.62 2.87
CA LEU A 104 12.60 10.52 1.93
C LEU A 104 12.61 9.15 2.63
N TRP A 105 13.63 8.91 3.46
CA TRP A 105 13.74 7.66 4.22
C TRP A 105 12.58 7.47 5.21
N GLN A 106 12.09 8.55 5.82
CA GLN A 106 10.92 8.49 6.68
C GLN A 106 9.64 8.15 5.91
N GLY A 107 9.44 8.73 4.71
CA GLY A 107 8.33 8.40 3.82
C GLY A 107 8.36 6.94 3.37
N LEU A 108 9.53 6.45 2.94
CA LEU A 108 9.72 5.06 2.51
C LEU A 108 9.43 4.07 3.64
N ARG A 109 9.90 4.37 4.85
CA ARG A 109 9.62 3.56 6.05
C ARG A 109 8.13 3.51 6.37
N THR A 110 7.42 4.61 6.16
CA THR A 110 5.97 4.73 6.41
C THR A 110 5.14 3.95 5.38
N ILE A 111 5.59 3.84 4.13
CA ILE A 111 4.90 3.07 3.08
C ILE A 111 5.12 1.57 3.25
N THR A 112 6.32 1.19 3.65
CA THR A 112 6.74 -0.21 3.77
C THR A 112 6.42 -0.84 5.13
N ASP A 113 5.91 -0.05 6.08
CA ASP A 113 5.82 -0.39 7.50
C ASP A 113 7.14 -0.96 8.05
N TYR A 114 8.27 -0.53 7.48
CA TYR A 114 9.56 -1.09 7.81
C TYR A 114 9.90 -0.77 9.27
N ARG A 115 9.94 -1.81 10.08
CA ARG A 115 10.47 -1.75 11.44
C ARG A 115 11.90 -2.25 11.39
N SER A 116 12.82 -1.45 11.93
CA SER A 116 14.20 -1.88 12.15
C SER A 116 14.18 -3.25 12.84
N PRO A 117 14.94 -4.24 12.34
CA PRO A 117 15.08 -5.52 13.01
C PRO A 117 15.49 -5.29 14.47
N PRO A 118 15.06 -6.15 15.41
CA PRO A 118 15.60 -6.12 16.76
C PRO A 118 17.13 -6.19 16.68
N SER A 119 17.79 -5.27 17.38
CA SER A 119 19.24 -5.11 17.39
C SER A 119 19.89 -6.45 17.77
N GLY A 120 20.52 -7.11 16.79
CA GLY A 120 21.10 -8.44 16.97
C GLY A 120 21.07 -9.32 15.71
N LEU A 121 20.24 -8.99 14.71
CA LEU A 121 20.13 -9.81 13.48
C LEU A 121 21.09 -9.41 12.35
N MET A 122 21.77 -8.26 12.47
CA MET A 122 22.68 -7.74 11.45
C MET A 122 24.13 -7.97 11.88
N SER A 123 24.61 -9.20 11.72
CA SER A 123 26.06 -9.47 11.66
C SER A 123 26.53 -8.99 10.29
N ALA A 124 26.73 -7.67 10.14
CA ALA A 124 27.40 -7.16 8.95
C ALA A 124 28.87 -7.57 9.06
N ASP A 125 29.29 -8.51 8.22
CA ASP A 125 30.70 -8.88 8.07
C ASP A 125 31.49 -7.63 7.67
N GLU A 126 32.66 -7.42 8.28
CA GLU A 126 33.52 -6.24 8.09
C GLU A 126 33.91 -6.07 6.60
N SER A 127 33.91 -7.18 5.85
CA SER A 127 34.21 -7.24 4.41
C SER A 127 33.09 -6.68 3.51
N LEU A 128 31.84 -6.65 4.00
CA LEU A 128 30.65 -6.33 3.19
C LEU A 128 30.68 -4.89 2.68
N ALA A 129 31.16 -3.95 3.49
CA ALA A 129 31.27 -2.55 3.08
C ALA A 129 32.22 -2.38 1.88
N THR A 130 33.32 -3.13 1.88
CA THR A 130 34.32 -3.14 0.79
C THR A 130 33.76 -3.76 -0.48
N GLU A 131 33.01 -4.87 -0.34
CA GLU A 131 32.34 -5.52 -1.47
C GLU A 131 31.30 -4.58 -2.13
N LEU A 132 30.46 -3.93 -1.33
CA LEU A 132 29.46 -2.99 -1.82
C LEU A 132 30.08 -1.78 -2.51
N ASN A 133 31.14 -1.20 -1.93
CA ASN A 133 31.86 -0.09 -2.57
C ASN A 133 32.43 -0.50 -3.93
N THR A 134 33.03 -1.69 -4.01
CA THR A 134 33.57 -2.22 -5.28
C THR A 134 32.44 -2.43 -6.30
N PHE A 135 31.31 -2.97 -5.86
CA PHE A 135 30.16 -3.25 -6.71
C PHE A 135 29.50 -1.98 -7.29
N PHE A 136 29.39 -0.90 -6.51
CA PHE A 136 28.79 0.34 -7.00
C PHE A 136 29.79 1.22 -7.78
N ALA A 137 31.07 1.23 -7.40
CA ALA A 137 32.11 1.98 -8.12
C ALA A 137 32.34 1.48 -9.55
N ARG A 138 32.03 0.21 -9.85
CA ARG A 138 32.20 -0.35 -11.21
C ARG A 138 31.35 0.38 -12.26
N PHE A 139 30.22 0.97 -11.87
CA PHE A 139 29.37 1.73 -12.78
C PHE A 139 29.94 3.11 -13.11
N GLU A 140 30.74 3.71 -12.21
CA GLU A 140 31.43 4.97 -12.49
C GLU A 140 32.71 4.77 -13.32
N ALA A 141 33.39 3.64 -13.15
CA ALA A 141 34.60 3.30 -13.90
C ALA A 141 34.34 3.07 -15.40
N THR A 142 33.14 2.61 -15.78
CA THR A 142 32.79 2.44 -17.20
C THR A 142 32.61 3.79 -17.92
N SER A 143 32.08 4.82 -17.23
CA SER A 143 31.93 6.17 -17.80
C SER A 143 33.27 6.87 -18.10
N SER A 144 34.31 6.59 -17.34
CA SER A 144 35.65 7.14 -17.55
C SER A 144 36.48 6.32 -18.55
N SER A 145 36.29 4.99 -18.63
CA SER A 145 37.01 4.16 -19.60
C SER A 145 36.50 4.31 -21.05
N THR A 146 35.22 4.62 -21.27
CA THR A 146 34.72 4.92 -22.63
C THR A 146 35.15 6.31 -23.12
N ASN A 147 35.34 7.28 -22.22
CA ASN A 147 35.86 8.61 -22.58
C ASN A 147 37.40 8.65 -22.76
N ALA A 148 38.15 7.72 -22.16
CA ALA A 148 39.60 7.65 -22.33
C ALA A 148 40.03 7.07 -23.69
N ASN A 149 39.24 6.18 -24.30
CA ASN A 149 39.57 5.55 -25.58
C ASN A 149 39.23 6.38 -26.84
N SER A 150 38.66 7.59 -26.67
CA SER A 150 38.43 8.53 -27.78
C SER A 150 39.31 9.79 -27.70
N ALA A 151 40.16 9.91 -26.67
CA ALA A 151 40.99 11.10 -26.43
C ALA A 151 42.42 11.01 -26.99
N ASN A 152 42.73 10.03 -27.83
CA ASN A 152 44.02 9.96 -28.55
C ASN A 152 43.86 10.14 -30.07
N ALA A 153 43.25 11.26 -30.46
CA ALA A 153 43.49 11.91 -31.74
C ALA A 153 43.05 13.38 -31.63
N ASN A 154 43.92 14.30 -32.00
CA ASN A 154 43.73 15.75 -32.09
C ASN A 154 43.77 16.56 -30.78
N SER A 155 45.00 16.76 -30.29
CA SER A 155 45.36 18.02 -29.63
C SER A 155 45.45 19.14 -30.69
N ALA A 156 44.35 19.85 -30.92
CA ALA A 156 44.39 21.24 -31.38
C ALA A 156 43.04 21.95 -31.10
N ASN A 157 43.09 22.90 -30.18
CA ASN A 157 42.32 24.15 -30.20
C ASN A 157 40.77 24.06 -30.14
N ALA A 158 40.19 24.37 -28.97
CA ALA A 158 39.09 25.33 -28.84
C ALA A 158 38.72 25.53 -27.35
N ASN A 159 39.03 26.72 -26.83
CA ASN A 159 38.38 27.26 -25.64
C ASN A 159 36.92 27.61 -25.97
N SER A 160 36.08 27.59 -24.94
CA SER A 160 34.69 28.07 -24.84
C SER A 160 33.57 27.20 -25.45
N ALA A 161 32.96 26.35 -24.61
CA ALA A 161 31.50 26.11 -24.51
C ALA A 161 31.19 24.78 -23.79
N SER A 162 31.28 24.71 -22.45
CA SER A 162 30.77 23.55 -21.72
C SER A 162 30.39 23.93 -20.28
N ALA A 163 29.25 24.59 -20.13
CA ALA A 163 28.61 24.81 -18.83
C ALA A 163 27.10 24.58 -18.83
N ASN A 164 26.45 24.51 -20.01
CA ASN A 164 24.98 24.46 -20.10
C ASN A 164 24.38 23.08 -20.41
N SER A 165 25.18 22.06 -20.77
CA SER A 165 24.65 20.74 -21.16
C SER A 165 24.52 19.74 -19.99
N ALA A 166 25.33 19.86 -18.93
CA ALA A 166 25.29 18.93 -17.79
C ALA A 166 24.10 19.17 -16.84
N SER A 167 23.67 20.42 -16.67
CA SER A 167 22.55 20.77 -15.79
C SER A 167 21.19 20.34 -16.34
N ALA A 168 21.02 20.38 -17.67
CA ALA A 168 19.77 19.99 -18.34
C ALA A 168 19.51 18.47 -18.25
N ASN A 169 20.56 17.64 -18.38
CA ASN A 169 20.41 16.19 -18.32
C ASN A 169 20.12 15.68 -16.90
N SER A 170 20.65 16.33 -15.85
CA SER A 170 20.34 15.98 -14.46
C SER A 170 18.90 16.32 -14.07
N ALA A 171 18.40 17.49 -14.52
CA ALA A 171 17.01 17.89 -14.28
C ALA A 171 16.01 16.95 -14.99
N ASN A 172 16.32 16.56 -16.24
CA ASN A 172 15.49 15.63 -17.00
C ASN A 172 15.50 14.22 -16.41
N ALA A 173 16.64 13.73 -15.91
CA ALA A 173 16.73 12.44 -15.23
C ALA A 173 15.97 12.41 -13.90
N LYS A 174 16.05 13.49 -13.10
CA LYS A 174 15.28 13.63 -11.85
C LYS A 174 13.78 13.66 -12.12
N ALA A 175 13.34 14.36 -13.16
CA ALA A 175 11.94 14.40 -13.57
C ALA A 175 11.42 13.03 -14.02
N LEU A 176 12.21 12.26 -14.78
CA LEU A 176 11.87 10.91 -15.24
C LEU A 176 11.78 9.90 -14.08
N VAL A 177 12.66 9.99 -13.09
CA VAL A 177 12.61 9.12 -11.91
C VAL A 177 11.40 9.46 -11.03
N LEU A 178 11.08 10.74 -10.88
CA LEU A 178 9.87 11.18 -10.15
C LEU A 178 8.59 10.71 -10.85
N THR A 179 8.50 10.81 -12.19
CA THR A 179 7.32 10.36 -12.93
C THR A 179 7.16 8.84 -12.90
N ALA A 180 8.26 8.09 -13.01
CA ALA A 180 8.24 6.63 -12.87
C ALA A 180 7.81 6.19 -11.45
N LEU A 181 8.29 6.86 -10.40
CA LEU A 181 7.88 6.61 -9.02
C LEU A 181 6.41 6.97 -8.77
N MET A 182 5.92 8.07 -9.35
CA MET A 182 4.50 8.43 -9.28
C MET A 182 3.61 7.42 -10.00
N LEU A 183 4.00 6.96 -11.19
CA LEU A 183 3.28 5.92 -11.94
C LEU A 183 3.25 4.58 -11.18
N ALA A 184 4.37 4.19 -10.58
CA ALA A 184 4.44 3.00 -9.72
C ALA A 184 3.54 3.14 -8.48
N ALA A 185 3.54 4.32 -7.84
CA ALA A 185 2.66 4.61 -6.70
C ALA A 185 1.17 4.58 -7.10
N LEU A 186 0.80 5.08 -8.28
CA LEU A 186 -0.57 5.04 -8.81
C LEU A 186 -1.03 3.59 -9.08
N LEU A 187 -0.15 2.75 -9.62
CA LEU A 187 -0.37 1.31 -9.81
C LEU A 187 -0.55 0.57 -8.48
N LEU A 188 0.30 0.85 -7.49
CA LEU A 188 0.19 0.30 -6.13
C LEU A 188 -1.06 0.78 -5.37
N MET A 189 -1.62 1.93 -5.75
CA MET A 189 -2.85 2.47 -5.16
C MET A 189 -4.15 2.00 -5.83
N GLY A 190 -4.07 1.24 -6.93
CA GLY A 190 -5.21 0.72 -7.69
C GLY A 190 -6.08 1.83 -8.32
N LEU A 191 -5.49 2.99 -8.60
CA LEU A 191 -6.15 4.07 -9.32
C LEU A 191 -5.96 3.83 -10.82
N SER A 192 -6.83 3.01 -11.41
CA SER A 192 -6.96 2.93 -12.87
C SER A 192 -7.42 4.29 -13.39
N ALA A 193 -6.57 4.97 -14.17
CA ALA A 193 -6.99 6.04 -15.04
C ALA A 193 -7.69 5.40 -16.24
N GLN A 194 -9.02 5.41 -16.26
CA GLN A 194 -9.78 5.09 -17.47
C GLN A 194 -9.88 6.34 -18.35
N PRO A 195 -9.57 6.26 -19.65
CA PRO A 195 -9.84 7.36 -20.58
C PRO A 195 -11.36 7.51 -20.76
N MET A 196 -11.84 8.73 -20.59
CA MET A 196 -13.25 9.11 -20.79
C MET A 196 -13.57 9.04 -22.29
N ALA A 197 -14.22 7.97 -22.73
CA ALA A 197 -14.88 7.94 -24.03
C ALA A 197 -16.21 8.71 -23.94
N HIS A 198 -16.34 9.72 -24.78
CA HIS A 198 -17.49 10.59 -24.90
C HIS A 198 -18.71 9.87 -25.53
N ALA A 199 -19.87 10.47 -25.25
CA ALA A 199 -21.07 10.51 -26.08
C ALA A 199 -22.12 9.38 -25.94
N TRP A 200 -23.09 9.72 -25.09
CA TRP A 200 -24.52 9.45 -25.22
C TRP A 200 -25.05 9.49 -26.67
N GLY A 201 -25.91 8.54 -27.04
CA GLY A 201 -26.83 8.64 -28.18
C GLY A 201 -28.24 9.06 -27.74
N PRO A 202 -29.05 9.74 -28.57
CA PRO A 202 -30.43 10.13 -28.25
C PRO A 202 -31.47 9.59 -29.27
N PRO A 203 -32.76 9.93 -29.09
CA PRO A 203 -33.55 10.03 -27.85
C PRO A 203 -34.50 8.83 -27.65
#